data_AF-A0A254SBA3-F1
#
_entry.id   AF-A0A254SBA3-F1
#
_cell.length_a   1.000
_cell.length_b   1.000
_cell.length_c   1.000
_cell.angle_alpha   90.00
_cell.angle_beta   90.00
_cell.angle_gamma   90.00
#
_symmetry.space_group_name_H-M   'P 1'
#
loop_
_entity.id
_entity.type
_entity.pdbx_description
1 polymer ?
#
loop_
_entity_poly.entity_id
_entity_poly.type
_entity_poly.pdbx_seq_one_letter_code
_entity_poly.pdbx_strand_id
1 'polypeptide(L)'
;MRTPLSAGLSRRIIKKIIEKQRVVGRVADDKTLKIHIFNVKKCILFYMCMRNCLLFVLLLNVFTFAASCNIYPLPTFADSPEKQTLAKVRDSLLTSLQVQDSNEVFRLVNVLKNSGYDERALDNYELLQIYLMMNQYDSALVTLVREHYRYITDSYVDDESGCCSHVAPYSAFDDKLVDYLNKKIDLTKNANFQKLLERISDGTAKQEYRDFASLMKVILKHTSLRDKHKYCDASHDWNCQENRDAVQRVRFLGYYTTDDVKDTLFFDSLIEKLIAFQNKYPESEFNPWVMKQVESKKVSREFDFKRRHYYRERFYTGGIGGEYFIGPSNSSFELNVVLQYKRFILTANYGQDDDFLYGWNVLLGVDVFENKFFKIVPFVGGYDPWMAGLQFEFRPWISEMGHDAPIGGYLSLKAKYVFKYGENGCESGTAKDGVMRCYVDGIPAGRESDKKLAKHRFYLGVGFHIW
;
A
#
# COMPACT_ATOMS: atom_id res chain seq x y z
N MET A 1 35.77 -35.59 -17.52
CA MET A 1 35.23 -36.42 -18.62
C MET A 1 33.78 -36.04 -18.91
N ARG A 2 33.53 -35.31 -19.99
CA ARG A 2 32.21 -35.17 -20.66
C ARG A 2 32.49 -35.05 -22.16
N THR A 3 31.93 -35.97 -22.93
CA THR A 3 32.05 -36.12 -24.38
C THR A 3 31.06 -35.19 -25.12
N PRO A 4 31.43 -34.59 -26.27
CA PRO A 4 30.50 -33.93 -27.16
C PRO A 4 30.11 -34.86 -28.33
N LEU A 5 28.87 -35.32 -28.36
CA LEU A 5 28.29 -36.14 -29.44
C LEU A 5 26.94 -35.54 -29.86
N SER A 6 26.96 -34.48 -30.67
CA SER A 6 25.75 -34.06 -31.42
C SER A 6 26.01 -33.36 -32.75
N ALA A 7 27.26 -33.06 -33.13
CA ALA A 7 27.57 -32.40 -34.41
C ALA A 7 27.66 -33.35 -35.63
N GLY A 8 27.65 -34.67 -35.42
CA GLY A 8 27.91 -35.67 -36.47
C GLY A 8 26.70 -36.12 -37.30
N LEU A 9 25.47 -36.00 -36.76
CA LEU A 9 24.26 -36.51 -37.43
C LEU A 9 23.72 -35.57 -38.51
N SER A 10 23.87 -34.25 -38.32
CA SER A 10 23.34 -33.22 -39.25
C SER A 10 24.07 -33.22 -40.62
N ARG A 11 25.39 -33.44 -40.64
CA ARG A 11 26.17 -33.46 -41.90
C ARG A 11 25.85 -34.67 -42.79
N ARG A 12 25.45 -35.81 -42.23
CA ARG A 12 25.09 -37.01 -43.02
C ARG A 12 23.72 -36.90 -43.69
N ILE A 13 22.78 -36.17 -43.08
CA ILE A 13 21.45 -35.92 -43.66
C ILE A 13 21.55 -34.92 -44.82
N ILE A 14 22.33 -33.84 -44.65
CA ILE A 14 22.55 -32.84 -45.70
C ILE A 14 23.24 -33.46 -46.93
N LYS A 15 24.23 -34.35 -46.73
CA LYS A 15 24.91 -35.03 -47.85
C LYS A 15 23.98 -35.96 -48.63
N LYS A 16 23.07 -36.68 -47.95
CA LYS A 16 22.06 -37.52 -48.62
C LYS A 16 20.98 -36.71 -49.35
N ILE A 17 20.64 -35.51 -48.89
CA ILE A 17 19.72 -34.61 -49.61
C ILE A 17 20.37 -34.07 -50.89
N ILE A 18 21.66 -33.73 -50.84
CA ILE A 18 22.43 -33.25 -52.00
C ILE A 18 22.64 -34.35 -53.05
N GLU A 19 22.91 -35.59 -52.63
CA GLU A 19 23.03 -36.73 -53.57
C GLU A 19 21.68 -37.12 -54.20
N LYS A 20 20.56 -36.99 -53.46
CA LYS A 20 19.23 -37.28 -53.99
C LYS A 20 18.72 -36.20 -54.96
N GLN A 21 19.21 -34.95 -54.84
CA GLN A 21 18.93 -33.89 -55.82
C GLN A 21 19.80 -33.96 -57.08
N ARG A 22 20.95 -34.66 -57.06
CA ARG A 22 21.78 -34.88 -58.27
C ARG A 22 21.20 -35.91 -59.24
N VAL A 23 20.34 -36.81 -58.77
CA VAL A 23 19.73 -37.88 -59.60
C VAL A 23 18.47 -37.41 -60.34
N VAL A 24 17.86 -36.30 -59.93
CA VAL A 24 16.69 -35.70 -60.60
C VAL A 24 17.11 -34.66 -61.67
N GLY A 25 18.42 -34.42 -61.82
CA GLY A 25 19.02 -33.41 -62.70
C GLY A 25 19.34 -33.88 -64.13
N ARG A 26 18.52 -34.73 -64.75
CA ARG A 26 18.53 -34.89 -66.22
C ARG A 26 17.09 -34.86 -66.72
N VAL A 27 16.85 -33.96 -67.67
CA VAL A 27 15.57 -33.65 -68.32
C VAL A 27 14.67 -32.71 -67.51
N ALA A 28 15.08 -31.44 -67.42
CA ALA A 28 14.14 -30.33 -67.26
C ALA A 28 14.63 -29.13 -68.08
N ASP A 29 13.77 -28.73 -69.00
CA ASP A 29 13.95 -27.78 -70.09
C ASP A 29 14.42 -26.38 -69.64
N ASP A 30 15.26 -25.74 -70.44
CA ASP A 30 15.91 -24.43 -70.22
C ASP A 30 14.90 -23.25 -70.04
N LYS A 31 13.62 -23.47 -70.37
CA LYS A 31 12.52 -22.53 -70.09
C LYS A 31 12.04 -22.57 -68.63
N THR A 32 12.11 -23.73 -67.97
CA THR A 32 11.63 -23.92 -66.59
C THR A 32 12.56 -23.26 -65.58
N LEU A 33 13.87 -23.28 -65.84
CA LEU A 33 14.88 -22.64 -65.00
C LEU A 33 14.76 -21.11 -65.02
N LYS A 34 14.46 -20.51 -66.18
CA LYS A 34 14.24 -19.05 -66.30
C LYS A 34 12.99 -18.60 -65.56
N ILE A 35 11.90 -19.37 -65.60
CA ILE A 35 10.67 -19.06 -64.86
C ILE A 35 10.89 -19.21 -63.34
N HIS A 36 11.64 -20.23 -62.91
CA HIS A 36 11.98 -20.39 -61.49
C HIS A 36 12.90 -19.29 -60.97
N ILE A 37 13.93 -18.88 -61.71
CA ILE A 37 14.81 -17.77 -61.30
C ILE A 37 14.05 -16.43 -61.28
N PHE A 38 13.12 -16.21 -62.22
CA PHE A 38 12.29 -15.01 -62.24
C PHE A 38 11.30 -14.97 -61.06
N ASN A 39 10.69 -16.10 -60.71
CA ASN A 39 9.80 -16.22 -59.54
C ASN A 39 10.57 -16.12 -58.23
N VAL A 40 11.79 -16.66 -58.14
CA VAL A 40 12.65 -16.52 -56.95
C VAL A 40 13.11 -15.07 -56.78
N LYS A 41 13.49 -14.36 -57.86
CA LYS A 41 13.80 -12.92 -57.80
C LYS A 41 12.58 -12.08 -57.38
N LYS A 42 11.38 -12.39 -57.89
CA LYS A 42 10.14 -11.74 -57.44
C LYS A 42 9.84 -12.03 -55.97
N CYS A 43 9.99 -13.27 -55.51
CA CYS A 43 9.82 -13.61 -54.10
C CYS A 43 10.85 -12.93 -53.19
N ILE A 44 12.12 -12.82 -53.60
CA ILE A 44 13.15 -12.09 -52.84
C ILE A 44 12.83 -10.59 -52.80
N LEU A 45 12.42 -9.99 -53.91
CA LEU A 45 12.01 -8.58 -53.95
C LEU A 45 10.76 -8.32 -53.09
N PHE A 46 9.78 -9.24 -53.14
CA PHE A 46 8.57 -9.17 -52.33
C PHE A 46 8.88 -9.34 -50.83
N TYR A 47 9.80 -10.24 -50.48
CA TYR A 47 10.27 -10.45 -49.12
C TYR A 47 11.08 -9.24 -48.60
N MET A 48 11.89 -8.61 -49.46
CA MET A 48 12.62 -7.38 -49.11
C MET A 48 11.68 -6.18 -48.94
N CYS A 49 10.66 -6.03 -49.80
CA CYS A 49 9.62 -5.01 -49.61
C CYS A 49 8.81 -5.25 -48.33
N MET A 50 8.36 -6.49 -48.07
CA MET A 50 7.69 -6.82 -46.82
C MET A 50 8.56 -6.57 -45.59
N ARG A 51 9.86 -6.91 -45.64
CA ARG A 51 10.79 -6.66 -44.53
C ARG A 51 10.97 -5.17 -44.28
N ASN A 52 11.07 -4.36 -45.34
CA ASN A 52 11.17 -2.91 -45.22
C ASN A 52 9.87 -2.27 -44.72
N CYS A 53 8.71 -2.74 -45.18
CA CYS A 53 7.41 -2.32 -44.65
C CYS A 53 7.25 -2.72 -43.17
N LEU A 54 7.68 -3.93 -42.78
CA LEU A 54 7.63 -4.38 -41.39
C LEU A 54 8.57 -3.56 -40.50
N LEU A 55 9.77 -3.25 -41.00
CA LEU A 55 10.72 -2.32 -40.34
C LEU A 55 10.13 -0.92 -40.22
N PHE A 56 9.43 -0.42 -41.24
CA PHE A 56 8.80 0.89 -41.22
C PHE A 56 7.61 0.94 -40.27
N VAL A 57 6.81 -0.13 -40.19
CA VAL A 57 5.72 -0.28 -39.21
C VAL A 57 6.25 -0.46 -37.79
N LEU A 58 7.36 -1.18 -37.61
CA LEU A 58 8.04 -1.30 -36.32
C LEU A 58 8.67 0.03 -35.90
N LEU A 59 9.30 0.78 -36.82
CA LEU A 59 9.81 2.12 -36.56
C LEU A 59 8.68 3.09 -36.25
N LEU A 60 7.57 3.06 -37.00
CA LEU A 60 6.38 3.87 -36.70
C LEU A 60 5.79 3.53 -35.34
N ASN A 61 5.73 2.24 -34.98
CA ASN A 61 5.32 1.82 -33.64
C ASN A 61 6.33 2.29 -32.58
N VAL A 62 7.63 2.19 -32.81
CA VAL A 62 8.64 2.73 -31.90
C VAL A 62 8.52 4.24 -31.77
N PHE A 63 8.20 4.98 -32.84
CA PHE A 63 7.94 6.42 -32.78
C PHE A 63 6.61 6.75 -32.08
N THR A 64 5.55 5.96 -32.23
CA THR A 64 4.27 6.17 -31.52
C THR A 64 4.33 5.76 -30.05
N PHE A 65 5.09 4.71 -29.71
CA PHE A 65 5.36 4.28 -28.34
C PHE A 65 6.47 5.09 -27.65
N ALA A 66 7.41 5.69 -28.40
CA ALA A 66 8.31 6.70 -27.84
C ALA A 66 7.59 8.04 -27.64
N ALA A 67 6.60 8.35 -28.48
CA ALA A 67 5.75 9.54 -28.34
C ALA A 67 4.72 9.44 -27.21
N SER A 68 4.49 8.26 -26.60
CA SER A 68 3.54 8.13 -25.48
C SER A 68 4.07 8.72 -24.17
N CYS A 69 5.39 8.87 -24.00
CA CYS A 69 5.98 9.82 -23.05
C CYS A 69 6.69 10.95 -23.82
N ASN A 70 5.98 11.59 -24.77
CA ASN A 70 6.28 12.97 -25.14
C ASN A 70 6.10 13.85 -23.87
N ILE A 71 7.11 13.82 -23.00
CA ILE A 71 7.66 15.06 -22.47
C ILE A 71 7.94 15.86 -23.73
N TYR A 72 6.97 16.66 -24.19
CA TYR A 72 7.33 17.80 -25.02
C TYR A 72 8.50 18.40 -24.27
N PRO A 73 9.74 18.45 -24.83
CA PRO A 73 10.77 19.27 -24.25
C PRO A 73 10.15 20.64 -24.28
N LEU A 74 9.61 20.98 -23.12
CA LEU A 74 8.80 22.15 -22.91
C LEU A 74 9.71 23.27 -23.38
N PRO A 75 9.30 24.08 -24.38
CA PRO A 75 10.19 25.09 -24.94
C PRO A 75 10.80 25.82 -23.75
N THR A 76 12.13 25.81 -23.70
CA THR A 76 12.89 26.50 -22.68
C THR A 76 12.31 27.89 -22.55
N PHE A 77 12.23 28.43 -21.33
CA PHE A 77 11.64 29.75 -21.07
C PHE A 77 12.51 30.90 -21.62
N ALA A 78 12.97 30.78 -22.86
CA ALA A 78 13.65 31.80 -23.62
C ALA A 78 12.76 33.03 -23.67
N ASP A 79 13.39 34.20 -23.52
CA ASP A 79 12.74 35.49 -23.64
C ASP A 79 12.39 35.76 -25.10
N SER A 80 11.31 35.13 -25.55
CA SER A 80 10.76 35.29 -26.89
C SER A 80 9.93 36.58 -26.99
N PRO A 81 9.76 37.16 -28.19
CA PRO A 81 8.84 38.27 -28.42
C PRO A 81 7.39 37.94 -28.02
N GLU A 82 7.00 36.67 -28.13
CA GLU A 82 5.69 36.18 -27.68
C GLU A 82 5.55 36.26 -26.16
N LYS A 83 6.55 35.81 -25.39
CA LYS A 83 6.59 35.93 -23.93
C LYS A 83 6.48 37.39 -23.49
N GLN A 84 7.19 38.31 -24.15
CA GLN A 84 7.09 39.76 -23.85
C GLN A 84 5.69 40.32 -24.15
N THR A 85 5.03 39.83 -25.21
CA THR A 85 3.66 40.23 -25.55
C THR A 85 2.68 39.72 -24.51
N LEU A 86 2.79 38.46 -24.10
CA LEU A 86 1.97 37.85 -23.06
C LEU A 86 2.19 38.52 -21.69
N ALA A 87 3.40 38.97 -21.37
CA ALA A 87 3.65 39.75 -20.15
C ALA A 87 2.81 41.03 -20.11
N LYS A 88 2.69 41.76 -21.23
CA LYS A 88 1.81 42.95 -21.31
C LYS A 88 0.33 42.61 -21.16
N VAL A 89 -0.09 41.46 -21.68
CA VAL A 89 -1.47 40.95 -21.50
C VAL A 89 -1.71 40.64 -20.02
N ARG A 90 -0.74 40.05 -19.33
CA ARG A 90 -0.80 39.77 -17.88
C ARG A 90 -0.81 41.05 -17.04
N ASP A 91 -0.05 42.09 -17.40
CA ASP A 91 -0.13 43.42 -16.77
C ASP A 91 -1.52 44.06 -16.95
N SER A 92 -2.11 43.91 -18.14
CA SER A 92 -3.47 44.39 -18.42
C SER A 92 -4.51 43.61 -17.61
N LEU A 93 -4.31 42.29 -17.44
CA LEU A 93 -5.16 41.42 -16.64
C LEU A 93 -5.11 41.84 -15.16
N LEU A 94 -3.91 42.11 -14.62
CA LEU A 94 -3.75 42.65 -13.28
C LEU A 94 -4.52 43.95 -13.09
N THR A 95 -4.38 44.90 -14.02
CA THR A 95 -5.08 46.18 -13.97
C THR A 95 -6.60 45.97 -13.97
N SER A 96 -7.10 45.09 -14.83
CA SER A 96 -8.53 44.77 -14.95
C SER A 96 -9.07 44.09 -13.68
N LEU A 97 -8.31 43.19 -13.07
CA LEU A 97 -8.64 42.54 -11.79
C LEU A 97 -8.69 43.54 -10.62
N GLN A 98 -7.83 44.56 -10.62
CA GLN A 98 -7.81 45.58 -9.57
C GLN A 98 -9.05 46.49 -9.62
N VAL A 99 -9.59 46.75 -10.82
CA VAL A 99 -10.81 47.54 -11.01
C VAL A 99 -12.08 46.70 -11.11
N GLN A 100 -11.98 45.37 -10.97
CA GLN A 100 -13.09 44.40 -11.06
C GLN A 100 -13.87 44.43 -12.39
N ASP A 101 -13.20 44.73 -13.52
CA ASP A 101 -13.83 44.68 -14.84
C ASP A 101 -13.93 43.23 -15.33
N SER A 102 -15.07 42.59 -15.05
CA SER A 102 -15.30 41.17 -15.40
C SER A 102 -15.21 40.88 -16.89
N ASN A 103 -15.66 41.80 -17.75
CA ASN A 103 -15.67 41.56 -19.19
C ASN A 103 -14.23 41.56 -19.72
N GLU A 104 -13.45 42.55 -19.31
CA GLU A 104 -12.06 42.67 -19.74
C GLU A 104 -11.18 41.57 -19.15
N VAL A 105 -11.39 41.19 -17.88
CA VAL A 105 -10.72 40.04 -17.24
C VAL A 105 -10.89 38.78 -18.08
N PHE A 106 -12.13 38.42 -18.44
CA PHE A 106 -12.36 37.18 -19.18
C PHE A 106 -11.93 37.24 -20.64
N ARG A 107 -11.96 38.42 -21.25
CA ARG A 107 -11.34 38.64 -22.58
C ARG A 107 -9.84 38.34 -22.53
N LEU A 108 -9.13 38.88 -21.54
CA LEU A 108 -7.69 38.72 -21.37
C LEU A 108 -7.29 37.29 -20.95
N VAL A 109 -8.06 36.65 -20.05
CA VAL A 109 -7.91 35.23 -19.72
C VAL A 109 -8.02 34.36 -20.97
N ASN A 110 -9.00 34.64 -21.84
CA ASN A 110 -9.16 33.89 -23.09
C ASN A 110 -7.98 34.09 -24.05
N VAL A 111 -7.39 35.29 -24.11
CA VAL A 111 -6.17 35.56 -24.89
C VAL A 111 -4.99 34.73 -24.36
N LEU A 112 -4.77 34.71 -23.04
CA LEU A 112 -3.68 33.95 -22.43
C LEU A 112 -3.83 32.44 -22.66
N LYS A 113 -5.04 31.90 -22.42
CA LYS A 113 -5.31 30.47 -22.58
C LYS A 113 -5.20 29.97 -24.03
N ASN A 114 -5.51 30.81 -25.01
CA ASN A 114 -5.42 30.44 -26.42
C ASN A 114 -4.07 30.82 -27.06
N SER A 115 -3.06 31.21 -26.26
CA SER A 115 -1.72 31.52 -26.74
C SER A 115 -0.92 30.25 -27.04
N GLY A 116 0.21 30.39 -27.75
CA GLY A 116 1.14 29.27 -27.98
C GLY A 116 1.82 28.74 -26.70
N TYR A 117 1.64 29.43 -25.57
CA TYR A 117 2.15 29.06 -24.25
C TYR A 117 1.14 28.24 -23.42
N ASP A 118 -0.12 28.07 -23.86
CA ASP A 118 -1.15 27.24 -23.23
C ASP A 118 -1.28 27.47 -21.69
N GLU A 119 -1.39 26.41 -20.87
CA GLU A 119 -1.46 26.45 -19.39
C GLU A 119 -0.25 27.12 -18.71
N ARG A 120 0.77 27.54 -19.46
CA ARG A 120 1.93 28.28 -18.93
C ARG A 120 1.78 29.80 -19.05
N ALA A 121 0.89 30.27 -19.92
CA ALA A 121 0.56 31.69 -20.00
C ALA A 121 -0.26 32.15 -18.79
N LEU A 122 -1.11 31.26 -18.31
CA LEU A 122 -1.93 31.40 -17.12
C LEU A 122 -2.24 30.00 -16.59
N ASP A 123 -1.65 29.61 -15.47
CA ASP A 123 -1.86 28.26 -14.96
C ASP A 123 -3.22 28.09 -14.27
N ASN A 124 -3.62 26.84 -14.06
CA ASN A 124 -4.92 26.52 -13.47
C ASN A 124 -5.05 26.98 -12.00
N TYR A 125 -3.95 27.20 -11.27
CA TYR A 125 -3.99 27.76 -9.92
C TYR A 125 -4.32 29.26 -9.97
N GLU A 126 -3.62 30.02 -10.82
CA GLU A 126 -3.92 31.42 -11.11
C GLU A 126 -5.35 31.58 -11.61
N LEU A 127 -5.77 30.73 -12.56
CA LEU A 127 -7.12 30.75 -13.12
C LEU A 127 -8.20 30.49 -12.07
N LEU A 128 -7.95 29.55 -11.16
CA LEU A 128 -8.85 29.28 -10.03
C LEU A 128 -8.98 30.52 -9.15
N GLN A 129 -7.87 31.18 -8.78
CA GLN A 129 -7.90 32.42 -7.99
C GLN A 129 -8.70 33.51 -8.73
N ILE A 130 -8.48 33.69 -10.03
CA ILE A 130 -9.21 34.67 -10.84
C ILE A 130 -10.72 34.41 -10.83
N TYR A 131 -11.16 33.16 -11.06
CA TYR A 131 -12.59 32.83 -11.02
C TYR A 131 -13.22 33.14 -9.66
N LEU A 132 -12.49 32.92 -8.58
CA LEU A 132 -12.96 33.24 -7.24
C LEU A 132 -13.03 34.73 -6.96
N MET A 133 -12.07 35.50 -7.45
CA MET A 133 -12.11 36.96 -7.36
C MET A 133 -13.31 37.55 -8.11
N MET A 134 -13.71 36.92 -9.22
CA MET A 134 -14.81 37.35 -10.08
C MET A 134 -16.14 36.62 -9.81
N ASN A 135 -16.25 35.91 -8.67
CA ASN A 135 -17.44 35.15 -8.26
C ASN A 135 -17.96 34.12 -9.30
N GLN A 136 -17.09 33.64 -10.20
CA GLN A 136 -17.40 32.58 -11.17
C GLN A 136 -17.22 31.20 -10.55
N TYR A 137 -18.05 30.88 -9.56
CA TYR A 137 -17.95 29.67 -8.77
C TYR A 137 -18.10 28.37 -9.58
N ASP A 138 -18.96 28.38 -10.60
CA ASP A 138 -19.14 27.24 -11.49
C ASP A 138 -17.82 26.92 -12.22
N SER A 139 -17.20 27.93 -12.83
CA SER A 139 -15.91 27.78 -13.53
C SER A 139 -14.76 27.42 -12.59
N ALA A 140 -14.76 27.97 -11.37
CA ALA A 140 -13.78 27.62 -10.34
C ALA A 140 -13.84 26.13 -9.99
N LEU A 141 -15.05 25.58 -9.79
CA LEU A 141 -15.23 24.17 -9.45
C LEU A 141 -14.79 23.25 -10.57
N VAL A 142 -15.12 23.59 -11.82
CA VAL A 142 -14.68 22.85 -13.01
C VAL A 142 -13.17 22.84 -13.14
N THR A 143 -12.52 24.00 -13.01
CA THR A 143 -11.05 24.08 -13.05
C THR A 143 -10.42 23.26 -11.91
N LEU A 144 -10.97 23.34 -10.70
CA LEU A 144 -10.49 22.57 -9.56
C LEU A 144 -10.59 21.07 -9.80
N VAL A 145 -11.72 20.58 -10.32
CA VAL A 145 -11.91 19.16 -10.62
C VAL A 145 -10.98 18.71 -11.73
N ARG A 146 -10.82 19.48 -12.80
CA ARG A 146 -9.90 19.13 -13.90
C ARG A 146 -8.48 19.00 -13.40
N GLU A 147 -8.03 19.99 -12.63
CA GLU A 147 -6.71 19.99 -12.02
C GLU A 147 -6.55 18.75 -11.15
N HIS A 148 -7.50 18.53 -10.26
CA HIS A 148 -7.44 17.42 -9.33
C HIS A 148 -7.57 16.04 -9.96
N TYR A 149 -8.46 15.87 -10.94
CA TYR A 149 -8.66 14.62 -11.66
C TYR A 149 -7.41 14.23 -12.43
N ARG A 150 -6.77 15.19 -13.11
CA ARG A 150 -5.51 14.97 -13.83
C ARG A 150 -4.45 14.40 -12.91
N TYR A 151 -4.26 14.97 -11.71
CA TYR A 151 -3.21 14.46 -10.80
C TYR A 151 -3.63 13.30 -9.90
N ILE A 152 -4.93 13.03 -9.69
CA ILE A 152 -5.40 11.80 -9.03
C ILE A 152 -5.09 10.56 -9.86
N THR A 153 -5.11 10.67 -11.19
CA THR A 153 -4.98 9.50 -12.06
C THR A 153 -3.52 9.07 -12.20
N ASP A 154 -2.62 10.05 -12.20
CA ASP A 154 -1.26 9.86 -12.71
C ASP A 154 -0.21 9.79 -11.59
N SER A 155 -0.57 10.12 -10.35
CA SER A 155 0.31 9.96 -9.18
C SER A 155 0.30 8.55 -8.58
N TYR A 156 -0.59 7.66 -9.02
CA TYR A 156 -0.77 6.33 -8.45
C TYR A 156 -0.30 5.18 -9.36
N VAL A 157 0.14 5.47 -10.60
CA VAL A 157 0.50 4.42 -11.58
C VAL A 157 2.01 4.25 -11.75
N ASP A 158 2.82 5.21 -11.29
CA ASP A 158 4.24 5.31 -11.71
C ASP A 158 5.26 5.32 -10.55
N ASP A 159 4.93 4.75 -9.39
CA ASP A 159 5.89 4.57 -8.28
C ASP A 159 6.98 3.51 -8.59
N GLU A 160 6.77 2.64 -9.59
CA GLU A 160 7.77 1.62 -10.00
C GLU A 160 8.59 2.00 -11.24
N SER A 161 8.16 2.99 -12.02
CA SER A 161 8.88 3.53 -13.17
C SER A 161 9.00 5.04 -13.04
N GLY A 162 9.95 5.52 -12.24
CA GLY A 162 10.14 6.93 -11.91
C GLY A 162 10.46 7.88 -13.08
N CYS A 163 9.63 7.95 -14.12
CA CYS A 163 9.89 8.71 -15.34
C CYS A 163 8.70 9.47 -15.94
N CYS A 164 7.43 9.19 -15.60
CA CYS A 164 6.30 9.95 -16.16
C CYS A 164 5.35 10.48 -15.05
N SER A 165 5.90 11.19 -14.05
CA SER A 165 5.06 12.04 -13.20
C SER A 165 4.44 13.14 -14.08
N HIS A 166 3.11 13.12 -14.25
CA HIS A 166 2.41 14.20 -14.94
C HIS A 166 2.44 15.44 -14.04
N VAL A 167 3.44 16.29 -14.24
CA VAL A 167 3.62 17.53 -13.48
C VAL A 167 2.66 18.59 -14.00
N ALA A 168 2.00 19.30 -13.08
CA ALA A 168 1.22 20.47 -13.45
C ALA A 168 2.11 21.56 -14.05
N PRO A 169 1.84 22.06 -15.27
CA PRO A 169 2.55 23.22 -15.77
C PRO A 169 2.25 24.41 -14.84
N TYR A 170 3.33 25.11 -14.46
CA TYR A 170 3.24 26.37 -13.74
C TYR A 170 3.45 27.53 -14.72
N SER A 171 2.96 28.69 -14.31
CA SER A 171 3.18 29.94 -15.03
C SER A 171 4.64 30.14 -15.44
N ALA A 172 4.82 30.47 -16.73
CA ALA A 172 6.10 30.91 -17.30
C ALA A 172 6.53 32.29 -16.77
N PHE A 173 5.66 32.96 -16.01
CA PHE A 173 5.82 34.33 -15.55
C PHE A 173 6.04 34.36 -14.04
N ASP A 174 6.88 35.30 -13.60
CA ASP A 174 7.07 35.63 -12.19
C ASP A 174 6.91 37.14 -12.10
N ASP A 175 5.66 37.58 -11.98
CA ASP A 175 5.24 38.95 -12.18
C ASP A 175 4.27 39.42 -11.09
N LYS A 176 3.92 40.71 -11.15
CA LYS A 176 3.03 41.33 -10.16
C LYS A 176 1.61 40.73 -10.16
N LEU A 177 1.22 40.03 -11.22
CA LEU A 177 -0.07 39.33 -11.26
C LEU A 177 -0.05 38.16 -10.26
N VAL A 178 1.00 37.33 -10.29
CA VAL A 178 1.19 36.22 -9.34
C VAL A 178 1.18 36.74 -7.89
N ASP A 179 1.97 37.78 -7.61
CA ASP A 179 2.03 38.40 -6.27
C ASP A 179 0.65 38.89 -5.80
N TYR A 180 -0.09 39.52 -6.70
CA TYR A 180 -1.42 40.05 -6.40
C TYR A 180 -2.43 38.93 -6.11
N LEU A 181 -2.45 37.88 -6.93
CA LEU A 181 -3.35 36.73 -6.74
C LEU A 181 -3.06 36.01 -5.43
N ASN A 182 -1.80 35.70 -5.15
CA ASN A 182 -1.38 35.05 -3.90
C ASN A 182 -1.69 35.88 -2.66
N LYS A 183 -1.57 37.21 -2.75
CA LYS A 183 -1.95 38.11 -1.65
C LYS A 183 -3.46 38.16 -1.41
N LYS A 184 -4.27 38.04 -2.47
CA LYS A 184 -5.74 38.17 -2.39
C LYS A 184 -6.44 36.86 -2.05
N ILE A 185 -6.00 35.75 -2.62
CA ILE A 185 -6.59 34.42 -2.44
C ILE A 185 -5.47 33.40 -2.23
N ASP A 186 -5.13 33.13 -0.97
CA ASP A 186 -4.14 32.10 -0.61
C ASP A 186 -4.84 30.74 -0.39
N LEU A 187 -4.78 29.85 -1.39
CA LEU A 187 -5.35 28.49 -1.29
C LEU A 187 -4.37 27.44 -0.74
N THR A 188 -3.16 27.86 -0.34
CA THR A 188 -2.15 26.97 0.25
C THR A 188 -2.47 26.59 1.70
N LYS A 189 -3.34 27.38 2.34
CA LYS A 189 -3.87 27.07 3.66
C LYS A 189 -5.14 26.25 3.53
N ASN A 190 -5.18 25.09 4.17
CA ASN A 190 -6.35 24.22 4.23
C ASN A 190 -7.64 24.99 4.59
N ALA A 191 -7.60 25.83 5.62
CA ALA A 191 -8.76 26.62 6.04
C ALA A 191 -9.31 27.55 4.94
N ASN A 192 -8.44 28.11 4.09
CA ASN A 192 -8.87 28.98 2.99
C ASN A 192 -9.45 28.15 1.84
N PHE A 193 -8.87 26.98 1.56
CA PHE A 193 -9.42 26.03 0.60
C PHE A 193 -10.80 25.50 1.03
N GLN A 194 -10.99 25.20 2.31
CA GLN A 194 -12.31 24.83 2.85
C GLN A 194 -13.32 25.99 2.76
N LYS A 195 -12.91 27.22 3.10
CA LYS A 195 -13.75 28.42 2.91
C LYS A 195 -14.19 28.64 1.46
N LEU A 196 -13.33 28.31 0.50
CA LEU A 196 -13.70 28.30 -0.91
C LEU A 196 -14.87 27.33 -1.15
N LEU A 197 -14.72 26.07 -0.74
CA LEU A 197 -15.76 25.06 -0.96
C LEU A 197 -17.05 25.40 -0.22
N GLU A 198 -16.97 26.01 0.98
CA GLU A 198 -18.11 26.56 1.71
C GLU A 198 -18.83 27.68 0.94
N ARG A 199 -18.08 28.64 0.37
CA ARG A 199 -18.68 29.70 -0.45
C ARG A 199 -19.42 29.13 -1.66
N ILE A 200 -18.91 28.07 -2.28
CA ILE A 200 -19.59 27.41 -3.40
C ILE A 200 -20.81 26.65 -2.89
N SER A 201 -20.70 25.85 -1.82
CA SER A 201 -21.81 25.05 -1.29
C SER A 201 -22.98 25.91 -0.80
N ASP A 202 -22.68 27.07 -0.22
CA ASP A 202 -23.66 27.93 0.45
C ASP A 202 -24.08 29.12 -0.43
N GLY A 203 -23.39 29.32 -1.55
CA GLY A 203 -23.59 30.44 -2.47
C GLY A 203 -24.68 30.21 -3.52
N THR A 204 -24.59 31.02 -4.59
CA THR A 204 -25.60 31.09 -5.67
C THR A 204 -25.26 30.22 -6.89
N ALA A 205 -24.27 29.33 -6.77
CA ALA A 205 -23.93 28.37 -7.83
C ALA A 205 -25.12 27.44 -8.13
N LYS A 206 -25.08 26.78 -9.30
CA LYS A 206 -26.11 25.78 -9.66
C LYS A 206 -26.20 24.70 -8.58
N GLN A 207 -27.41 24.19 -8.32
CA GLN A 207 -27.63 23.21 -7.25
C GLN A 207 -26.70 21.98 -7.36
N GLU A 208 -26.46 21.49 -8.57
CA GLU A 208 -25.50 20.41 -8.83
C GLU A 208 -24.10 20.75 -8.31
N TYR A 209 -23.61 21.96 -8.57
CA TYR A 209 -22.28 22.41 -8.19
C TYR A 209 -22.18 22.61 -6.68
N ARG A 210 -23.27 23.05 -6.04
CA ARG A 210 -23.36 23.16 -4.57
C ARG A 210 -23.31 21.79 -3.89
N ASP A 211 -24.07 20.83 -4.42
CA ASP A 211 -24.09 19.44 -3.94
C ASP A 211 -22.71 18.80 -4.15
N PHE A 212 -22.08 19.04 -5.29
CA PHE A 212 -20.74 18.55 -5.60
C PHE A 212 -19.67 19.16 -4.69
N ALA A 213 -19.68 20.48 -4.48
CA ALA A 213 -18.78 21.15 -3.55
C ALA A 213 -18.90 20.59 -2.12
N SER A 214 -20.12 20.22 -1.70
CA SER A 214 -20.36 19.59 -0.41
C SER A 214 -19.67 18.22 -0.28
N LEU A 215 -19.62 17.43 -1.36
CA LEU A 215 -18.84 16.19 -1.40
C LEU A 215 -17.34 16.47 -1.32
N MET A 216 -16.85 17.48 -2.06
CA MET A 216 -15.44 17.87 -2.03
C MET A 216 -14.98 18.33 -0.65
N LYS A 217 -15.83 19.02 0.14
CA LYS A 217 -15.51 19.42 1.52
C LYS A 217 -15.15 18.20 2.38
N VAL A 218 -15.87 17.11 2.20
CA VAL A 218 -15.66 15.86 2.95
C VAL A 218 -14.43 15.11 2.45
N ILE A 219 -14.27 15.02 1.12
CA ILE A 219 -13.21 14.24 0.49
C ILE A 219 -11.84 14.93 0.62
N LEU A 220 -11.81 16.26 0.46
CA LEU A 220 -10.61 17.09 0.46
C LEU A 220 -10.42 17.88 1.75
N LYS A 221 -11.08 17.43 2.84
CA LYS A 221 -11.10 18.09 4.14
C LYS A 221 -9.71 18.51 4.62
N HIS A 222 -8.71 17.65 4.43
CA HIS A 222 -7.33 17.84 4.91
C HIS A 222 -6.35 18.22 3.80
N THR A 223 -6.86 18.53 2.61
CA THR A 223 -6.04 18.86 1.44
C THR A 223 -5.78 20.37 1.37
N SER A 224 -4.65 20.74 0.77
CA SER A 224 -4.33 22.12 0.40
C SER A 224 -3.76 22.19 -1.02
N LEU A 225 -4.00 23.30 -1.71
CA LEU A 225 -3.47 23.56 -3.05
C LEU A 225 -2.14 24.31 -2.95
N ARG A 226 -1.05 23.72 -3.41
CA ARG A 226 0.25 24.40 -3.47
C ARG A 226 0.36 25.21 -4.75
N ASP A 227 0.80 26.45 -4.60
CA ASP A 227 1.26 27.29 -5.71
C ASP A 227 2.56 26.71 -6.31
N LYS A 228 3.54 26.32 -5.48
CA LYS A 228 4.77 25.61 -5.91
C LYS A 228 5.22 24.62 -4.83
N HIS A 229 5.70 23.42 -5.18
CA HIS A 229 6.34 22.53 -4.21
C HIS A 229 7.86 22.39 -4.43
N LYS A 230 8.58 22.32 -3.31
CA LYS A 230 9.90 21.77 -2.92
C LYS A 230 10.09 20.23 -2.86
N TYR A 231 9.80 19.37 -3.85
CA TYR A 231 10.31 17.98 -3.80
C TYR A 231 11.82 18.00 -4.08
N CYS A 232 12.60 18.38 -3.08
CA CYS A 232 13.98 17.95 -2.99
C CYS A 232 13.85 16.62 -2.26
N ASP A 233 14.12 15.52 -2.96
CA ASP A 233 14.11 14.21 -2.33
C ASP A 233 15.04 14.31 -1.10
N ALA A 234 14.50 14.07 0.09
CA ALA A 234 15.20 14.32 1.35
C ALA A 234 16.40 13.37 1.55
N SER A 235 16.67 12.51 0.57
CA SER A 235 17.66 11.47 0.59
C SER A 235 18.62 11.52 -0.60
N HIS A 236 19.32 12.63 -0.89
CA HIS A 236 20.77 12.62 -1.27
C HIS A 236 21.32 13.84 -2.05
N ASP A 237 20.61 14.96 -2.25
CA ASP A 237 21.28 16.10 -2.91
C ASP A 237 20.99 17.45 -2.28
N TRP A 238 21.99 17.97 -1.56
CA TRP A 238 22.04 19.33 -1.02
C TRP A 238 22.28 20.37 -2.13
N ASN A 239 22.31 19.92 -3.40
CA ASN A 239 22.69 20.68 -4.58
C ASN A 239 21.58 20.75 -5.63
N CYS A 240 20.30 20.81 -5.19
CA CYS A 240 19.23 21.28 -6.07
C CYS A 240 19.45 22.77 -6.37
N GLN A 241 20.34 23.07 -7.33
CA GLN A 241 20.41 24.35 -7.99
C GLN A 241 18.99 24.75 -8.43
N GLU A 242 18.66 26.03 -8.24
CA GLU A 242 17.39 26.63 -8.60
C GLU A 242 17.21 26.72 -10.11
N ASN A 243 17.29 25.60 -10.82
CA ASN A 243 16.80 25.56 -12.19
C ASN A 243 15.28 25.47 -12.12
N ARG A 244 14.63 26.55 -12.56
CA ARG A 244 13.18 26.65 -12.78
C ARG A 244 12.65 25.47 -13.61
N ASP A 245 13.50 24.90 -14.44
CA ASP A 245 13.25 23.73 -15.30
C ASP A 245 13.26 22.38 -14.53
N ALA A 246 13.84 22.33 -13.33
CA ALA A 246 13.98 21.11 -12.51
C ALA A 246 12.94 21.00 -11.37
N VAL A 247 12.06 21.99 -11.22
CA VAL A 247 11.01 22.03 -10.18
C VAL A 247 9.78 21.28 -10.72
N GLN A 248 9.90 19.96 -10.86
CA GLN A 248 8.77 19.08 -11.16
C GLN A 248 8.00 18.75 -9.89
N ARG A 249 6.85 19.39 -9.63
CA ARG A 249 6.26 19.31 -8.29
C ARG A 249 4.73 19.36 -8.20
N VAL A 250 4.22 18.48 -7.35
CA VAL A 250 2.82 18.15 -7.05
C VAL A 250 2.00 19.36 -6.54
N ARG A 251 0.81 19.58 -7.10
CA ARG A 251 -0.09 20.70 -6.78
C ARG A 251 -1.01 20.47 -5.56
N PHE A 252 -1.28 19.22 -5.20
CA PHE A 252 -2.06 18.88 -4.01
C PHE A 252 -1.15 18.29 -2.94
N LEU A 253 -0.98 18.99 -1.82
CA LEU A 253 -0.26 18.45 -0.66
C LEU A 253 -1.23 17.62 0.19
N GLY A 254 -0.76 16.47 0.67
CA GLY A 254 -1.46 15.74 1.73
C GLY A 254 -2.56 14.81 1.23
N TYR A 255 -2.37 14.18 0.06
CA TYR A 255 -3.21 13.06 -0.33
C TYR A 255 -2.97 11.79 0.51
N TYR A 256 -1.89 11.78 1.31
CA TYR A 256 -1.77 10.90 2.45
C TYR A 256 -2.81 11.33 3.49
N THR A 257 -3.93 10.63 3.52
CA THR A 257 -4.91 10.70 4.59
C THR A 257 -4.25 10.22 5.89
N THR A 258 -3.49 11.08 6.56
CA THR A 258 -2.78 10.68 7.78
C THR A 258 -3.68 10.68 9.01
N ASP A 259 -4.79 11.44 9.06
CA ASP A 259 -5.37 11.76 10.38
C ASP A 259 -6.90 11.67 10.55
N ASP A 260 -7.65 11.13 9.58
CA ASP A 260 -9.04 10.73 9.88
C ASP A 260 -9.11 9.20 9.97
N VAL A 261 -9.02 8.68 11.19
CA VAL A 261 -9.41 7.32 11.57
C VAL A 261 -10.87 7.10 11.18
N LYS A 262 -11.10 6.65 9.94
CA LYS A 262 -12.44 6.47 9.38
C LYS A 262 -12.83 5.01 9.51
N ASP A 263 -13.82 4.76 10.36
CA ASP A 263 -14.51 3.46 10.40
C ASP A 263 -15.12 3.13 9.03
N THR A 264 -15.24 1.85 8.75
CA THR A 264 -15.95 1.28 7.60
C THR A 264 -17.30 1.95 7.34
N LEU A 265 -18.04 2.34 8.39
CA LEU A 265 -19.29 3.10 8.32
C LEU A 265 -19.15 4.48 7.66
N PHE A 266 -18.04 5.18 7.90
CA PHE A 266 -17.77 6.46 7.23
C PHE A 266 -17.61 6.25 5.73
N PHE A 267 -16.83 5.23 5.33
CA PHE A 267 -16.62 4.92 3.92
C PHE A 267 -17.93 4.49 3.25
N ASP A 268 -18.75 3.67 3.90
CA ASP A 268 -20.07 3.27 3.41
C ASP A 268 -20.96 4.49 3.17
N SER A 269 -21.07 5.39 4.16
CA SER A 269 -21.85 6.62 4.02
C SER A 269 -21.32 7.54 2.90
N LEU A 270 -20.01 7.65 2.73
CA LEU A 270 -19.42 8.47 1.67
C LEU A 270 -19.66 7.88 0.28
N ILE A 271 -19.54 6.56 0.14
CA ILE A 271 -19.84 5.83 -1.11
C ILE A 271 -21.30 6.02 -1.49
N GLU A 272 -22.22 5.87 -0.54
CA GLU A 272 -23.65 6.11 -0.75
C GLU A 272 -23.93 7.54 -1.23
N LYS A 273 -23.30 8.55 -0.61
CA LYS A 273 -23.45 9.95 -1.03
C LYS A 273 -22.92 10.21 -2.44
N LEU A 274 -21.81 9.58 -2.81
CA LEU A 274 -21.24 9.70 -4.16
C LEU A 274 -22.16 9.05 -5.21
N ILE A 275 -22.70 7.86 -4.93
CA ILE A 275 -23.66 7.18 -5.80
C ILE A 275 -24.98 7.98 -5.91
N ALA A 276 -25.45 8.54 -4.79
CA ALA A 276 -26.65 9.37 -4.78
C ALA A 276 -26.48 10.63 -5.65
N PHE A 277 -25.30 11.26 -5.65
CA PHE A 277 -25.00 12.38 -6.53
C PHE A 277 -25.08 11.98 -8.00
N GLN A 278 -24.44 10.86 -8.39
CA GLN A 278 -24.48 10.35 -9.76
C GLN A 278 -25.91 10.05 -10.23
N ASN A 279 -26.73 9.45 -9.37
CA ASN A 279 -28.13 9.14 -9.67
C ASN A 279 -28.98 10.41 -9.82
N LYS A 280 -28.70 11.44 -9.01
CA LYS A 280 -29.40 12.72 -9.05
C LYS A 280 -29.00 13.56 -10.26
N TYR A 281 -27.75 13.47 -10.71
CA TYR A 281 -27.18 14.23 -11.82
C TYR A 281 -26.49 13.31 -12.84
N PRO A 282 -27.25 12.52 -13.62
CA PRO A 282 -26.67 11.52 -14.54
C PRO A 282 -25.82 12.13 -15.66
N GLU A 283 -26.12 13.36 -16.08
CA GLU A 283 -25.39 14.08 -17.14
C GLU A 283 -24.31 15.03 -16.59
N SER A 284 -23.95 14.92 -15.30
CA SER A 284 -22.95 15.78 -14.68
C SER A 284 -21.57 15.61 -15.31
N GLU A 285 -20.89 16.72 -15.62
CA GLU A 285 -19.49 16.71 -16.06
C GLU A 285 -18.54 16.20 -14.97
N PHE A 286 -19.00 16.15 -13.71
CA PHE A 286 -18.22 15.68 -12.56
C PHE A 286 -18.29 14.16 -12.36
N ASN A 287 -19.19 13.46 -13.05
CA ASN A 287 -19.38 12.01 -12.88
C ASN A 287 -18.09 11.17 -13.07
N PRO A 288 -17.20 11.46 -14.03
CA PRO A 288 -15.93 10.75 -14.13
C PRO A 288 -15.07 10.86 -12.86
N TRP A 289 -15.05 12.03 -12.21
CA TRP A 289 -14.34 12.22 -10.95
C TRP A 289 -15.03 11.49 -9.80
N VAL A 290 -16.37 11.57 -9.72
CA VAL A 290 -17.17 10.89 -8.69
C VAL A 290 -16.95 9.38 -8.75
N MET A 291 -16.97 8.77 -9.94
CA MET A 291 -16.74 7.34 -10.12
C MET A 291 -15.36 6.92 -9.62
N LYS A 292 -14.30 7.68 -9.94
CA LYS A 292 -12.96 7.41 -9.40
C LYS A 292 -12.90 7.50 -7.88
N GLN A 293 -13.61 8.47 -7.29
CA GLN A 293 -13.68 8.55 -5.83
C GLN A 293 -14.40 7.34 -5.23
N VAL A 294 -15.49 6.86 -5.85
CA VAL A 294 -16.18 5.63 -5.39
C VAL A 294 -15.21 4.44 -5.38
N GLU A 295 -14.47 4.24 -6.47
CA GLU A 295 -13.48 3.15 -6.56
C GLU A 295 -12.39 3.29 -5.50
N SER A 296 -11.79 4.49 -5.38
CA SER A 296 -10.78 4.79 -4.37
C SER A 296 -11.29 4.51 -2.95
N LYS A 297 -12.52 4.94 -2.61
CA LYS A 297 -13.08 4.72 -1.27
C LYS A 297 -13.43 3.25 -0.99
N LYS A 298 -13.82 2.47 -2.01
CA LYS A 298 -14.00 1.01 -1.85
C LYS A 298 -12.67 0.33 -1.51
N VAL A 299 -11.59 0.70 -2.20
CA VAL A 299 -10.25 0.18 -1.92
C VAL A 299 -9.80 0.59 -0.51
N SER A 300 -9.94 1.87 -0.13
CA SER A 300 -9.61 2.33 1.22
C SER A 300 -10.40 1.61 2.31
N ARG A 301 -11.70 1.37 2.08
CA ARG A 301 -12.57 0.63 2.99
C ARG A 301 -12.11 -0.81 3.17
N GLU A 302 -11.79 -1.50 2.08
CA GLU A 302 -11.30 -2.88 2.13
C GLU A 302 -9.96 -2.96 2.85
N PHE A 303 -9.05 -2.03 2.56
CA PHE A 303 -7.75 -1.93 3.23
C PHE A 303 -7.92 -1.70 4.74
N ASP A 304 -8.76 -0.74 5.15
CA ASP A 304 -9.03 -0.47 6.57
C ASP A 304 -9.70 -1.66 7.26
N PHE A 305 -10.65 -2.33 6.59
CA PHE A 305 -11.26 -3.55 7.10
C PHE A 305 -10.22 -4.66 7.33
N LYS A 306 -9.35 -4.92 6.35
CA LYS A 306 -8.27 -5.92 6.47
C LYS A 306 -7.28 -5.54 7.57
N ARG A 307 -6.92 -4.26 7.68
CA ARG A 307 -6.03 -3.75 8.73
C ARG A 307 -6.62 -4.01 10.12
N ARG A 308 -7.86 -3.58 10.38
CA ARG A 308 -8.55 -3.81 11.66
C ARG A 308 -8.82 -5.28 11.97
N HIS A 309 -8.86 -6.11 10.93
CA HIS A 309 -9.12 -7.54 11.05
C HIS A 309 -7.92 -8.38 10.64
N TYR A 310 -6.69 -7.89 10.83
CA TYR A 310 -5.47 -8.60 10.40
C TYR A 310 -5.32 -9.99 11.04
N TYR A 311 -5.90 -10.16 12.23
CA TYR A 311 -6.03 -11.45 12.93
C TYR A 311 -6.89 -12.48 12.20
N ARG A 312 -7.61 -12.11 11.12
CA ARG A 312 -8.31 -13.06 10.23
C ARG A 312 -7.35 -13.79 9.30
N GLU A 313 -6.23 -13.18 8.93
CA GLU A 313 -5.33 -13.69 7.89
C GLU A 313 -3.98 -14.20 8.43
N ARG A 314 -3.61 -13.85 9.68
CA ARG A 314 -2.32 -14.22 10.29
C ARG A 314 -2.47 -15.11 11.52
N PHE A 315 -1.63 -16.13 11.62
CA PHE A 315 -1.49 -16.97 12.83
C PHE A 315 -0.71 -16.24 13.93
N TYR A 316 -0.94 -16.62 15.19
CA TYR A 316 -0.20 -16.09 16.33
C TYR A 316 1.19 -16.72 16.35
N THR A 317 2.18 -16.01 15.82
CA THR A 317 3.55 -16.54 15.66
C THR A 317 4.55 -15.95 16.64
N GLY A 318 4.09 -15.29 17.70
CA GLY A 318 4.96 -14.74 18.75
C GLY A 318 4.13 -14.00 19.78
N GLY A 319 4.69 -13.67 20.95
CA GLY A 319 4.02 -12.85 21.96
C GLY A 319 4.26 -13.32 23.39
N ILE A 320 3.77 -12.55 24.37
CA ILE A 320 3.85 -12.84 25.80
C ILE A 320 2.44 -13.02 26.37
N GLY A 321 2.27 -13.94 27.32
CA GLY A 321 0.99 -14.14 27.98
C GLY A 321 1.11 -14.70 29.39
N GLY A 322 0.00 -14.64 30.10
CA GLY A 322 -0.21 -15.27 31.40
C GLY A 322 -1.25 -16.37 31.27
N GLU A 323 -1.04 -17.51 31.91
CA GLU A 323 -2.04 -18.58 31.99
C GLU A 323 -2.23 -19.00 33.44
N TYR A 324 -3.46 -19.35 33.79
CA TYR A 324 -3.81 -19.90 35.09
C TYR A 324 -4.53 -21.23 34.91
N PHE A 325 -4.13 -22.24 35.66
CA PHE A 325 -4.65 -23.60 35.60
C PHE A 325 -5.07 -24.08 36.99
N ILE A 326 -6.15 -24.86 37.03
CA ILE A 326 -6.62 -25.59 38.21
C ILE A 326 -6.77 -27.07 37.89
N GLY A 327 -6.36 -27.93 38.82
CA GLY A 327 -6.62 -29.36 38.77
C GLY A 327 -8.08 -29.63 39.20
N PRO A 328 -8.95 -30.20 38.36
CA PRO A 328 -10.36 -30.36 38.72
C PRO A 328 -10.60 -31.33 39.88
N SER A 329 -9.65 -32.22 40.16
CA SER A 329 -9.77 -33.31 41.12
C SER A 329 -8.91 -33.14 42.37
N ASN A 330 -8.25 -32.00 42.55
CA ASN A 330 -7.39 -31.68 43.70
C ASN A 330 -7.26 -30.16 43.88
N SER A 331 -6.63 -29.70 44.97
CA SER A 331 -6.38 -28.27 45.18
C SER A 331 -5.17 -27.74 44.40
N SER A 332 -4.72 -28.44 43.36
CA SER A 332 -3.53 -28.04 42.59
C SER A 332 -3.83 -26.88 41.66
N PHE A 333 -2.89 -25.95 41.55
CA PHE A 333 -2.97 -24.87 40.58
C PHE A 333 -1.60 -24.58 39.99
N GLU A 334 -1.59 -23.97 38.80
CA GLU A 334 -0.38 -23.53 38.14
C GLU A 334 -0.59 -22.13 37.54
N LEU A 335 0.37 -21.24 37.81
CA LEU A 335 0.49 -19.91 37.22
C LEU A 335 1.63 -19.93 36.22
N ASN A 336 1.36 -19.56 34.97
CA ASN A 336 2.31 -19.59 33.88
C ASN A 336 2.55 -18.19 33.35
N VAL A 337 3.81 -17.87 33.10
CA VAL A 337 4.23 -16.78 32.21
C VAL A 337 4.78 -17.43 30.95
N VAL A 338 4.19 -17.11 29.80
CA VAL A 338 4.46 -17.75 28.52
C VAL A 338 5.07 -16.76 27.55
N LEU A 339 6.19 -17.12 26.97
CA LEU A 339 6.80 -16.44 25.84
C LEU A 339 6.75 -17.35 24.63
N GLN A 340 6.09 -16.91 23.56
CA GLN A 340 6.11 -17.58 22.27
C GLN A 340 6.99 -16.82 21.29
N TYR A 341 7.83 -17.56 20.58
CA TYR A 341 8.54 -17.08 19.40
C TYR A 341 8.44 -18.12 18.29
N LYS A 342 7.79 -17.74 17.19
CA LYS A 342 7.38 -18.66 16.11
C LYS A 342 6.56 -19.81 16.70
N ARG A 343 7.04 -21.04 16.56
CA ARG A 343 6.42 -22.25 17.11
C ARG A 343 6.97 -22.64 18.47
N PHE A 344 8.02 -21.99 18.96
CA PHE A 344 8.64 -22.33 20.23
C PHE A 344 7.98 -21.56 21.35
N ILE A 345 7.72 -22.26 22.45
CA ILE A 345 7.02 -21.73 23.61
C ILE A 345 7.88 -22.01 24.83
N LEU A 346 8.24 -20.95 25.55
CA LEU A 346 8.92 -21.02 26.82
C LEU A 346 7.91 -20.63 27.90
N THR A 347 7.74 -21.49 28.89
CA THR A 347 6.81 -21.26 29.99
C THR A 347 7.56 -21.30 31.31
N ALA A 348 7.54 -20.19 32.05
CA ALA A 348 7.86 -20.18 33.47
C ALA A 348 6.59 -20.50 34.25
N ASN A 349 6.60 -21.60 34.97
CA ASN A 349 5.45 -22.17 35.69
C ASN A 349 5.72 -22.09 37.19
N TYR A 350 4.78 -21.56 37.96
CA TYR A 350 4.74 -21.70 39.41
C TYR A 350 3.56 -22.61 39.77
N GLY A 351 3.85 -23.77 40.33
CA GLY A 351 2.85 -24.80 40.61
C GLY A 351 2.76 -25.15 42.09
N GLN A 352 1.52 -25.29 42.58
CA GLN A 352 1.22 -25.96 43.84
C GLN A 352 0.68 -27.37 43.53
N ASP A 353 1.39 -28.42 43.92
CA ASP A 353 0.97 -29.82 43.78
C ASP A 353 1.25 -30.57 45.09
N ASP A 354 0.23 -31.14 45.73
CA ASP A 354 0.36 -31.78 47.05
C ASP A 354 1.31 -32.99 47.07
N ASP A 355 1.66 -33.50 45.89
CA ASP A 355 2.47 -34.71 45.73
C ASP A 355 3.95 -34.44 45.36
N PHE A 356 4.30 -33.20 45.03
CA PHE A 356 5.64 -32.80 44.60
C PHE A 356 6.04 -31.46 45.23
N LEU A 357 7.34 -31.15 45.29
CA LEU A 357 7.81 -29.89 45.84
C LEU A 357 7.19 -28.67 45.12
N TYR A 358 6.69 -27.71 45.90
CA TYR A 358 6.18 -26.45 45.39
C TYR A 358 7.31 -25.58 44.84
N GLY A 359 7.12 -24.95 43.67
CA GLY A 359 8.15 -24.07 43.14
C GLY A 359 7.98 -23.65 41.69
N TRP A 360 9.02 -22.96 41.22
CA TRP A 360 9.17 -22.52 39.84
C TRP A 360 9.80 -23.61 38.98
N ASN A 361 9.18 -23.87 37.84
CA ASN A 361 9.66 -24.77 36.79
C ASN A 361 9.71 -24.04 35.45
N VAL A 362 10.55 -24.53 34.56
CA VAL A 362 10.62 -24.06 33.17
C VAL A 362 10.20 -25.19 32.25
N LEU A 363 9.26 -24.90 31.35
CA LEU A 363 8.77 -25.82 30.33
C LEU A 363 9.10 -25.26 28.95
N LEU A 364 9.52 -26.14 28.06
CA LEU A 364 9.76 -25.88 26.65
C LEU A 364 8.70 -26.64 25.84
N GLY A 365 7.90 -25.90 25.09
CA GLY A 365 6.86 -26.41 24.22
C GLY A 365 7.11 -26.09 22.75
N VAL A 366 6.50 -26.88 21.88
CA VAL A 366 6.47 -26.65 20.44
C VAL A 366 5.03 -26.67 19.98
N ASP A 367 4.61 -25.64 19.26
CA ASP A 367 3.33 -25.60 18.56
C ASP A 367 3.37 -26.55 17.35
N VAL A 368 2.67 -27.67 17.47
CA VAL A 368 2.56 -28.69 16.40
C VAL A 368 1.34 -28.47 15.52
N PHE A 369 0.35 -27.73 16.00
CA PHE A 369 -0.86 -27.44 15.26
C PHE A 369 -1.45 -26.12 15.77
N GLU A 370 -1.65 -25.20 14.83
CA GLU A 370 -2.30 -23.93 15.09
C GLU A 370 -3.32 -23.61 13.99
N ASN A 371 -4.54 -23.28 14.39
CA ASN A 371 -5.47 -22.51 13.58
C ASN A 371 -6.03 -21.35 14.42
N LYS A 372 -6.78 -20.42 13.81
CA LYS A 372 -7.31 -19.23 14.51
C LYS A 372 -7.87 -19.51 15.90
N PHE A 373 -8.66 -20.56 16.06
CA PHE A 373 -9.35 -20.86 17.31
C PHE A 373 -8.66 -21.91 18.15
N PHE A 374 -7.80 -22.76 17.58
CA PHE A 374 -7.26 -23.92 18.27
C PHE A 374 -5.74 -24.00 18.17
N LYS A 375 -5.11 -24.44 19.25
CA LYS A 375 -3.67 -24.68 19.29
C LYS A 375 -3.33 -25.89 20.14
N ILE A 376 -2.33 -26.67 19.71
CA ILE A 376 -1.86 -27.88 20.39
C ILE A 376 -0.36 -27.76 20.65
N VAL A 377 0.04 -27.90 21.91
CA VAL A 377 1.40 -27.69 22.39
C VAL A 377 1.86 -28.88 23.23
N PRO A 378 2.58 -29.84 22.65
CA PRO A 378 3.43 -30.73 23.46
C PRO A 378 4.52 -29.91 24.14
N PHE A 379 4.86 -30.28 25.36
CA PHE A 379 5.94 -29.65 26.12
C PHE A 379 6.70 -30.66 26.98
N VAL A 380 7.93 -30.29 27.32
CA VAL A 380 8.82 -30.99 28.24
C VAL A 380 9.55 -29.98 29.11
N GLY A 381 9.98 -30.36 30.30
CA GLY A 381 10.77 -29.49 31.18
C GLY A 381 10.71 -29.96 32.62
N GLY A 382 10.83 -29.02 33.55
CA GLY A 382 10.96 -29.32 34.97
C GLY A 382 12.39 -29.75 35.34
N TYR A 383 12.78 -29.42 36.56
CA TYR A 383 14.09 -29.77 37.11
C TYR A 383 13.96 -30.95 38.08
N ASP A 384 13.02 -30.84 39.02
CA ASP A 384 12.50 -31.93 39.85
C ASP A 384 11.13 -31.50 40.41
N PRO A 385 10.00 -32.08 39.97
CA PRO A 385 9.91 -33.21 39.06
C PRO A 385 10.18 -32.84 37.59
N TRP A 386 10.63 -33.83 36.81
CA TRP A 386 10.61 -33.78 35.34
C TRP A 386 9.16 -33.85 34.85
N MET A 387 8.84 -33.04 33.85
CA MET A 387 7.49 -32.84 33.34
C MET A 387 7.47 -33.03 31.82
N ALA A 388 6.48 -33.75 31.33
CA ALA A 388 6.16 -33.82 29.92
C ALA A 388 4.65 -33.82 29.75
N GLY A 389 4.12 -33.24 28.68
CA GLY A 389 2.68 -33.14 28.55
C GLY A 389 2.21 -32.55 27.23
N LEU A 390 0.90 -32.30 27.20
CA LEU A 390 0.19 -31.78 26.06
C LEU A 390 -0.82 -30.74 26.53
N GLN A 391 -0.79 -29.56 25.91
CA GLN A 391 -1.74 -28.49 26.14
C GLN A 391 -2.58 -28.25 24.89
N PHE A 392 -3.89 -28.22 25.08
CA PHE A 392 -4.88 -27.78 24.11
C PHE A 392 -5.36 -26.39 24.49
N GLU A 393 -5.52 -25.54 23.49
CA GLU A 393 -5.95 -24.16 23.67
C GLU A 393 -7.06 -23.84 22.69
N PHE A 394 -8.13 -23.22 23.20
CA PHE A 394 -9.25 -22.69 22.44
C PHE A 394 -9.33 -21.17 22.65
N ARG A 395 -9.33 -20.38 21.57
CA ARG A 395 -9.20 -18.91 21.55
C ARG A 395 -10.47 -18.26 21.00
N PRO A 396 -11.59 -18.26 21.73
CA PRO A 396 -12.83 -17.70 21.22
C PRO A 396 -12.81 -16.16 21.20
N TRP A 397 -11.97 -15.51 22.00
CA TRP A 397 -11.93 -14.04 22.11
C TRP A 397 -10.59 -13.50 21.63
N ILE A 398 -10.55 -13.00 20.40
CA ILE A 398 -9.37 -12.37 19.79
C ILE A 398 -9.71 -10.91 19.49
N SER A 399 -8.86 -9.99 19.94
CA SER A 399 -9.03 -8.55 19.79
C SER A 399 -7.73 -7.90 19.30
N GLU A 400 -7.86 -6.80 18.57
CA GLU A 400 -6.77 -5.82 18.44
C GLU A 400 -6.65 -5.05 19.76
N MET A 401 -5.42 -4.77 20.20
CA MET A 401 -5.14 -4.00 21.42
C MET A 401 -4.46 -2.65 21.15
N GLY A 402 -4.06 -2.36 19.91
CA GLY A 402 -3.43 -1.09 19.55
C GLY A 402 -3.76 -0.64 18.12
N HIS A 403 -3.97 0.67 17.94
CA HIS A 403 -4.28 1.29 16.65
C HIS A 403 -3.03 1.64 15.81
N ASP A 404 -1.92 2.01 16.47
CA ASP A 404 -0.70 2.53 15.81
C ASP A 404 0.42 1.48 15.69
N ALA A 405 0.31 0.39 16.44
CA ALA A 405 1.20 -0.76 16.37
C ALA A 405 0.34 -2.01 16.19
N PRO A 406 0.76 -3.01 15.39
CA PRO A 406 -0.02 -4.22 15.12
C PRO A 406 -0.02 -5.17 16.33
N ILE A 407 -0.51 -4.67 17.47
CA ILE A 407 -0.56 -5.36 18.75
C ILE A 407 -1.92 -6.05 18.86
N GLY A 408 -1.91 -7.36 18.94
CA GLY A 408 -3.08 -8.20 19.10
C GLY A 408 -3.13 -8.79 20.49
N GLY A 409 -4.31 -9.14 20.97
CA GLY A 409 -4.48 -9.90 22.18
C GLY A 409 -5.58 -10.94 22.06
N TYR A 410 -5.49 -12.02 22.82
CA TYR A 410 -6.60 -12.95 22.94
C TYR A 410 -6.75 -13.49 24.36
N LEU A 411 -7.97 -13.88 24.69
CA LEU A 411 -8.33 -14.67 25.85
C LEU A 411 -8.67 -16.10 25.38
N SER A 412 -8.17 -17.09 26.10
CA SER A 412 -8.31 -18.50 25.73
C SER A 412 -8.66 -19.40 26.89
N LEU A 413 -9.33 -20.51 26.57
CA LEU A 413 -9.60 -21.63 27.45
C LEU A 413 -8.58 -22.73 27.14
N LYS A 414 -7.99 -23.34 28.17
CA LYS A 414 -6.91 -24.30 28.02
C LYS A 414 -7.22 -25.59 28.77
N ALA A 415 -6.86 -26.72 28.17
CA ALA A 415 -6.84 -28.01 28.82
C ALA A 415 -5.42 -28.57 28.73
N LYS A 416 -4.85 -28.96 29.86
CA LYS A 416 -3.45 -29.39 29.93
C LYS A 416 -3.35 -30.74 30.62
N TYR A 417 -2.70 -31.67 29.96
CA TYR A 417 -2.28 -32.94 30.53
C TYR A 417 -0.79 -32.89 30.84
N VAL A 418 -0.41 -33.35 32.03
CA VAL A 418 0.98 -33.37 32.50
C VAL A 418 1.30 -34.73 33.09
N PHE A 419 2.38 -35.33 32.62
CA PHE A 419 3.08 -36.42 33.28
C PHE A 419 4.24 -35.83 34.08
N LYS A 420 4.29 -36.12 35.38
CA LYS A 420 5.34 -35.70 36.31
C LYS A 420 6.11 -36.93 36.80
N TYR A 421 7.44 -36.85 36.84
CA TYR A 421 8.32 -37.87 37.36
C TYR A 421 9.44 -37.24 38.21
N GLY A 422 9.48 -37.51 39.51
CA GLY A 422 10.44 -36.86 40.42
C GLY A 422 10.36 -37.36 41.86
N GLU A 423 11.10 -36.69 42.74
CA GLU A 423 11.15 -37.02 44.16
C GLU A 423 9.89 -36.53 44.89
N ASN A 424 9.51 -37.27 45.95
CA ASN A 424 8.35 -36.90 46.76
C ASN A 424 8.64 -35.65 47.56
N GLY A 425 7.66 -34.74 47.60
CA GLY A 425 7.69 -33.61 48.52
C GLY A 425 7.73 -34.11 49.97
N CYS A 426 8.93 -34.25 50.53
CA CYS A 426 9.08 -34.48 51.96
C CYS A 426 9.02 -33.13 52.66
N GLU A 427 8.04 -32.94 53.55
CA GLU A 427 8.10 -31.85 54.51
C GLU A 427 9.35 -32.04 55.37
N SER A 428 10.30 -31.11 55.25
CA SER A 428 11.51 -31.09 56.06
C SER A 428 11.17 -30.56 57.45
N GLY A 429 10.65 -31.43 58.31
CA GLY A 429 10.52 -31.15 59.74
C GLY A 429 11.88 -31.21 60.43
N THR A 430 12.23 -30.17 61.20
CA THR A 430 13.37 -30.24 62.12
C THR A 430 13.01 -31.18 63.27
N ALA A 431 13.67 -32.34 63.35
CA ALA A 431 13.52 -33.20 64.50
C ALA A 431 14.10 -32.50 65.76
N LYS A 432 13.58 -32.81 66.95
CA LYS A 432 13.96 -32.17 68.24
C LYS A 432 15.45 -32.27 68.59
N ASP A 433 16.19 -33.09 67.85
CA ASP A 433 17.62 -33.39 67.92
C ASP A 433 18.47 -32.62 66.88
N GLY A 434 17.88 -31.68 66.12
CA GLY A 434 18.61 -30.84 65.16
C GLY A 434 18.98 -31.54 63.85
N VAL A 435 18.50 -32.77 63.64
CA VAL A 435 18.72 -33.57 62.42
C VAL A 435 17.52 -33.40 61.49
N MET A 436 17.77 -32.98 60.24
CA MET A 436 16.74 -32.87 59.20
C MET A 436 16.29 -34.28 58.78
N ARG A 437 15.02 -34.62 58.98
CA ARG A 437 14.46 -35.93 58.59
C ARG A 437 13.20 -35.72 57.75
N CYS A 438 13.05 -36.58 56.74
CA CYS A 438 11.84 -36.65 55.94
C CYS A 438 10.73 -37.36 56.74
N TYR A 439 9.56 -36.71 56.85
CA TYR A 439 8.36 -37.29 57.44
C TYR A 439 7.31 -37.51 56.35
N VAL A 440 6.69 -38.69 56.37
CA VAL A 440 5.48 -38.97 55.60
C VAL A 440 4.42 -39.34 56.65
N ASP A 441 3.32 -38.60 56.72
CA ASP A 441 2.22 -38.79 57.69
C ASP A 441 2.67 -38.88 59.16
N GLY A 442 3.65 -38.06 59.57
CA GLY A 442 4.14 -38.01 60.96
C GLY A 442 5.01 -39.20 61.39
N ILE A 443 5.34 -40.12 60.48
CA ILE A 443 6.22 -41.26 60.74
C ILE A 443 7.62 -40.94 60.18
N PRO A 444 8.72 -41.12 60.95
CA PRO A 444 10.07 -40.96 60.43
C PRO A 444 10.31 -41.95 59.29
N ALA A 445 10.53 -41.47 58.08
CA ALA A 445 10.87 -42.33 56.96
C ALA A 445 12.25 -42.94 57.21
N GLY A 446 12.31 -44.22 57.59
CA GLY A 446 13.57 -44.94 57.69
C GLY A 446 14.17 -45.11 56.29
N ARG A 447 15.27 -44.41 55.97
CA ARG A 447 16.21 -44.63 54.84
C ARG A 447 15.66 -45.11 53.46
N GLU A 448 14.39 -44.91 53.16
CA GLU A 448 13.74 -45.32 51.90
C GLU A 448 13.10 -44.11 51.18
N SER A 449 13.65 -42.91 51.35
CA SER A 449 13.12 -41.65 50.81
C SER A 449 13.41 -41.39 49.33
N ASP A 450 14.05 -42.31 48.60
CA ASP A 450 14.43 -42.11 47.17
C ASP A 450 13.41 -42.74 46.19
N LYS A 451 12.14 -42.89 46.57
CA LYS A 451 11.11 -43.43 45.67
C LYS A 451 10.65 -42.34 44.71
N LYS A 452 11.21 -42.34 43.50
CA LYS A 452 10.71 -41.54 42.38
C LYS A 452 9.24 -41.89 42.10
N LEU A 453 8.35 -40.91 42.20
CA LEU A 453 6.94 -41.07 41.85
C LEU A 453 6.69 -40.61 40.41
N ALA A 454 5.83 -41.36 39.72
CA ALA A 454 5.26 -40.98 38.43
C ALA A 454 3.77 -40.65 38.63
N LYS A 455 3.31 -39.49 38.17
CA LYS A 455 1.89 -39.10 38.24
C LYS A 455 1.41 -38.44 36.97
N HIS A 456 0.12 -38.60 36.74
CA HIS A 456 -0.62 -38.00 35.63
C HIS A 456 -1.57 -36.94 36.18
N ARG A 457 -1.58 -35.75 35.58
CA ARG A 457 -2.41 -34.62 35.98
C ARG A 457 -3.16 -34.05 34.79
N PHE A 458 -4.39 -33.62 35.05
CA PHE A 458 -5.21 -32.88 34.12
C PHE A 458 -5.56 -31.54 34.74
N TYR A 459 -5.45 -30.49 33.95
CA TYR A 459 -5.76 -29.13 34.34
C TYR A 459 -6.70 -28.49 33.34
N LEU A 460 -7.56 -27.63 33.85
CA LEU A 460 -8.34 -26.68 33.07
C LEU A 460 -7.88 -25.28 33.43
N GLY A 461 -7.80 -24.40 32.44
CA GLY A 461 -7.22 -23.08 32.63
C GLY A 461 -7.76 -22.03 31.69
N VAL A 462 -7.37 -20.80 32.00
CA VAL A 462 -7.59 -19.62 31.17
C VAL A 462 -6.25 -18.99 30.84
N GLY A 463 -6.13 -18.41 29.65
CA GLY A 463 -4.92 -17.72 29.22
C GLY A 463 -5.25 -16.37 28.61
N PHE A 464 -4.34 -15.42 28.78
CA PHE A 464 -4.36 -14.15 28.09
C PHE A 464 -3.00 -13.92 27.45
N HIS A 465 -2.98 -13.54 26.17
CA HIS A 465 -1.76 -13.35 25.39
C HIS A 465 -1.82 -12.06 24.58
N ILE A 466 -0.66 -11.42 24.40
CA ILE A 466 -0.45 -10.21 23.59
C ILE A 466 0.68 -10.49 22.60
N TRP A 467 0.56 -10.02 21.34
CA TRP A 467 1.61 -10.12 20.32
C TRP A 467 1.75 -8.90 19.43
#